data_AF-A0A218Z926-F1
#
_entry.id   AF-A0A218Z926-F1
#
_cell.length_a   1.000
_cell.length_b   1.000
_cell.length_c   1.000
_cell.angle_alpha   90.00
_cell.angle_beta   90.00
_cell.angle_gamma   90.00
#
_symmetry.space_group_name_H-M   'P 1'
#
loop_
_entity.id
_entity.type
_entity.pdbx_description
1 polymer ?
#
loop_
_entity_poly.entity_id
_entity_poly.type
_entity_poly.pdbx_seq_one_letter_code
_entity_poly.pdbx_strand_id
1 'polypeptide(L)'
;MRTMFPSVAVMASSLLVTEVFAAPHGHGRIHAKRDYYLDTDHVIVTAEIWVTLAPDGSRATGAPVAVGTHIIDGSPVLVTEPVATPTVAPAPVNPEVPVVPIPTPTPSTYPASAPAVSPPPASSSSSAAAVYAEQKPSSLPTYIAPTTSEAPAVVPTPAPLPSTYAEPTSPSSEAPIPTYAPTASTSAAPAASTRPASSGSGKRGLAYNDANLLAAFAGSSEISWAYNWGSTTPGTMPAGIEYIPMLWGMKPSDLANWHDAAESGLRNGATALLAFNEPDHTAQANLSPAAAAAGYLANMQPYAGRAKLVSPAVTNGGAPMGLAWLESFMTACAGCTIDALAIHWYNGGDAAAFKEYMTKAYAAGGNRPLWISEFQASGSAAEQTAFLTEVMAWMDETSFVEKYAYFMVTEGNLVSGSTLNPLGSTYSTSP
;
A
#
# COMPACT_ATOMS: atom_id res chain seq x y z
N MET A 1 37.82 -42.08 -3.44
CA MET A 1 37.09 -40.81 -3.24
C MET A 1 36.21 -40.56 -4.45
N ARG A 2 34.98 -40.05 -4.25
CA ARG A 2 34.18 -39.40 -5.32
C ARG A 2 34.00 -37.95 -4.91
N THR A 3 34.52 -37.02 -5.69
CA THR A 3 34.26 -35.58 -5.52
C THR A 3 32.91 -35.24 -6.15
N MET A 4 31.96 -34.79 -5.35
CA MET A 4 30.75 -34.13 -5.84
C MET A 4 31.10 -32.67 -6.15
N PHE A 5 30.77 -32.20 -7.35
CA PHE A 5 30.81 -30.79 -7.68
C PHE A 5 29.45 -30.14 -7.35
N PRO A 6 29.41 -28.93 -6.78
CA PRO A 6 28.16 -28.21 -6.59
C PRO A 6 27.68 -27.63 -7.93
N SER A 7 26.57 -28.14 -8.46
CA SER A 7 25.90 -27.56 -9.62
C SER A 7 25.31 -26.20 -9.27
N VAL A 8 25.85 -25.12 -9.82
CA VAL A 8 25.29 -23.77 -9.68
C VAL A 8 24.22 -23.58 -10.75
N ALA A 9 22.95 -23.73 -10.35
CA ALA A 9 21.83 -23.31 -11.18
C ALA A 9 21.74 -21.77 -11.20
N VAL A 10 21.60 -21.19 -12.39
CA VAL A 10 21.35 -19.75 -12.58
C VAL A 10 20.02 -19.62 -13.30
N MET A 11 18.97 -19.23 -12.59
CA MET A 11 17.68 -18.92 -13.23
C MET A 11 17.77 -17.54 -13.89
N ALA A 12 17.41 -17.48 -15.17
CA ALA A 12 17.31 -16.25 -15.94
C ALA A 12 15.93 -16.19 -16.60
N SER A 13 15.06 -15.32 -16.10
CA SER A 13 13.72 -15.11 -16.63
C SER A 13 13.77 -14.11 -17.79
N SER A 14 13.38 -14.55 -18.99
CA SER A 14 13.33 -13.72 -20.20
C SER A 14 11.88 -13.59 -20.68
N LEU A 15 11.33 -12.37 -20.69
CA LEU A 15 10.06 -12.12 -21.39
C LEU A 15 10.31 -12.14 -22.90
N LEU A 16 9.60 -13.02 -23.62
CA LEU A 16 9.56 -13.08 -25.08
C LEU A 16 8.13 -12.76 -25.57
N VAL A 17 7.85 -11.49 -25.82
CA VAL A 17 6.60 -11.06 -26.47
C VAL A 17 6.67 -11.47 -27.94
N THR A 18 5.76 -12.34 -28.39
CA THR A 18 5.81 -12.94 -29.74
C THR A 18 4.50 -12.75 -30.50
N GLU A 19 4.51 -11.74 -31.38
CA GLU A 19 3.58 -11.43 -32.48
C GLU A 19 2.08 -11.20 -32.19
N VAL A 20 1.52 -10.18 -32.88
CA VAL A 20 0.10 -9.79 -32.81
C VAL A 20 -0.62 -10.23 -34.08
N PHE A 21 -1.58 -11.15 -33.95
CA PHE A 21 -2.38 -11.65 -35.08
C PHE A 21 -3.71 -10.89 -35.25
N ALA A 22 -3.68 -9.79 -36.01
CA ALA A 22 -4.89 -9.12 -36.49
C ALA A 22 -5.49 -9.85 -37.72
N ALA A 23 -6.42 -10.78 -37.50
CA ALA A 23 -7.04 -11.58 -38.57
C ALA A 23 -8.31 -10.93 -39.16
N PRO A 24 -8.34 -10.54 -40.45
CA PRO A 24 -9.52 -9.93 -41.06
C PRO A 24 -10.47 -10.97 -41.68
N HIS A 25 -11.66 -11.16 -41.09
CA HIS A 25 -12.77 -11.86 -41.74
C HIS A 25 -13.82 -10.87 -42.28
N GLY A 26 -14.11 -11.00 -43.58
CA GLY A 26 -14.73 -9.94 -44.38
C GLY A 26 -16.25 -10.04 -44.57
N HIS A 27 -16.86 -8.86 -44.68
CA HIS A 27 -18.13 -8.55 -45.38
C HIS A 27 -19.42 -9.30 -45.03
N GLY A 28 -20.21 -8.66 -44.16
CA GLY A 28 -21.68 -8.67 -44.17
C GLY A 28 -22.21 -7.31 -43.71
N ARG A 29 -23.04 -6.63 -44.51
CA ARG A 29 -23.50 -5.25 -44.22
C ARG A 29 -24.60 -5.21 -43.15
N ILE A 30 -24.30 -4.69 -41.96
CA ILE A 30 -25.20 -3.85 -41.12
C ILE A 30 -24.31 -2.84 -40.38
N HIS A 31 -24.76 -1.59 -40.24
CA HIS A 31 -24.07 -0.59 -39.41
C HIS A 31 -24.43 -0.77 -37.94
N ALA A 32 -23.56 -1.45 -37.20
CA ALA A 32 -23.49 -1.38 -35.75
C ALA A 32 -22.07 -0.92 -35.37
N LYS A 33 -21.90 -0.25 -34.23
CA LYS A 33 -20.56 -0.05 -33.65
C LYS A 33 -19.95 -1.43 -33.42
N ARG A 34 -18.69 -1.61 -33.83
CA ARG A 34 -17.88 -2.76 -33.44
C ARG A 34 -16.88 -2.27 -32.42
N ASP A 35 -17.07 -2.70 -31.19
CA ASP A 35 -16.11 -2.47 -30.12
C ASP A 35 -14.91 -3.38 -30.36
N TYR A 36 -13.71 -2.80 -30.48
CA TYR A 36 -12.47 -3.55 -30.60
C TYR A 36 -11.87 -3.75 -29.21
N TYR A 37 -11.76 -5.01 -28.81
CA TYR A 37 -11.06 -5.43 -27.61
C TYR A 37 -9.64 -5.81 -27.98
N LEU A 38 -8.66 -5.25 -27.28
CA LEU A 38 -7.31 -5.78 -27.34
C LEU A 38 -7.19 -6.85 -26.25
N ASP A 39 -7.08 -8.09 -26.68
CA ASP A 39 -6.70 -9.21 -25.82
C ASP A 39 -5.20 -9.45 -25.94
N THR A 40 -4.54 -9.86 -24.86
CA THR A 40 -3.06 -9.96 -24.80
C THR A 40 -2.63 -10.95 -23.73
N ASP A 41 -2.48 -12.21 -24.15
CA ASP A 41 -1.99 -13.29 -23.29
C ASP A 41 -0.54 -13.05 -22.87
N HIS A 42 -0.32 -12.83 -21.57
CA HIS A 42 1.03 -12.73 -21.02
C HIS A 42 1.57 -14.12 -20.70
N VAL A 43 2.24 -14.74 -21.68
CA VAL A 43 2.86 -16.05 -21.56
C VAL A 43 4.27 -15.95 -20.96
N ILE A 44 4.42 -16.42 -19.71
CA ILE A 44 5.71 -16.55 -19.03
C ILE A 44 6.25 -17.96 -19.29
N VAL A 45 7.36 -18.06 -20.04
CA VAL A 45 8.07 -19.32 -20.30
C VAL A 45 9.29 -19.41 -19.37
N THR A 46 9.33 -20.43 -18.52
CA THR A 46 10.46 -20.72 -17.63
C THR A 46 11.31 -21.83 -18.25
N ALA A 47 12.61 -21.57 -18.41
CA ALA A 47 13.58 -22.53 -18.93
C ALA A 47 14.80 -22.67 -18.02
N GLU A 48 15.25 -23.90 -17.82
CA GLU A 48 16.52 -24.21 -17.17
C GLU A 48 17.67 -24.24 -18.19
N ILE A 49 18.85 -23.78 -17.76
CA ILE A 49 20.07 -23.78 -18.56
C ILE A 49 21.20 -24.36 -17.72
N TRP A 50 21.79 -25.47 -18.19
CA TRP A 50 22.91 -26.13 -17.51
C TRP A 50 24.24 -25.53 -17.95
N VAL A 51 25.06 -25.08 -17.01
CA VAL A 51 26.41 -24.57 -17.27
C VAL A 51 27.45 -25.56 -16.75
N THR A 52 28.17 -26.20 -17.67
CA THR A 52 29.25 -27.14 -17.36
C THR A 52 30.58 -26.39 -17.28
N LEU A 53 31.30 -26.55 -16.17
CA LEU A 53 32.68 -26.10 -16.03
C LEU A 53 33.63 -27.23 -16.44
N ALA A 54 34.47 -27.00 -17.43
CA ALA A 54 35.49 -27.96 -17.86
C ALA A 54 36.76 -27.88 -16.97
N PRO A 55 37.62 -28.92 -16.95
CA PRO A 55 38.81 -28.95 -16.08
C PRO A 55 39.87 -27.87 -16.38
N ASP A 56 39.81 -27.22 -17.53
CA ASP A 56 40.66 -26.09 -17.92
C ASP A 56 40.11 -24.72 -17.44
N GLY A 57 38.95 -24.71 -16.78
CA GLY A 57 38.26 -23.51 -16.31
C GLY A 57 37.30 -22.88 -17.33
N SER A 58 37.22 -23.41 -18.55
CA SER A 58 36.25 -22.95 -19.55
C SER A 58 34.82 -23.36 -19.17
N ARG A 59 33.82 -22.56 -19.60
CA ARG A 59 32.41 -22.80 -19.33
C ARG A 59 31.66 -23.07 -20.63
N ALA A 60 30.93 -24.19 -20.66
CA ALA A 60 30.04 -24.55 -21.75
C ALA A 60 28.58 -24.47 -21.27
N THR A 61 27.78 -23.64 -21.95
CA THR A 61 26.35 -23.46 -21.67
C THR A 61 25.54 -24.41 -22.55
N GLY A 62 24.69 -25.24 -21.95
CA GLY A 62 23.77 -26.13 -22.67
C GLY A 62 22.62 -25.38 -23.34
N ALA A 63 21.86 -26.09 -24.17
CA ALA A 63 20.61 -25.56 -24.71
C ALA A 63 19.56 -25.35 -23.58
N PRO A 64 18.70 -24.32 -23.67
CA PRO A 64 17.61 -24.12 -22.71
C PRO A 64 16.58 -25.25 -22.81
N VAL A 65 16.16 -25.75 -21.66
CA VAL A 65 15.08 -26.75 -21.53
C VAL A 65 13.89 -26.07 -20.87
N ALA A 66 12.75 -26.00 -21.55
CA ALA A 66 11.51 -25.47 -20.96
C ALA A 66 11.03 -26.38 -19.81
N VAL A 67 10.80 -25.79 -18.64
CA VAL A 67 10.36 -26.50 -17.42
C VAL A 67 8.99 -26.07 -16.92
N GLY A 68 8.44 -24.97 -17.44
CA GLY A 68 7.07 -24.55 -17.16
C GLY A 68 6.64 -23.37 -18.03
N THR A 69 5.33 -23.30 -18.28
CA THR A 69 4.69 -22.17 -18.98
C THR A 69 3.49 -21.74 -18.15
N HIS A 70 3.43 -20.46 -17.80
CA HIS A 70 2.26 -19.85 -17.17
C HIS A 70 1.63 -18.84 -18.13
N ILE A 71 0.33 -18.96 -18.33
CA ILE A 71 -0.48 -17.96 -19.04
C ILE A 71 -1.13 -17.08 -17.97
N ILE A 72 -1.08 -15.77 -18.15
CA ILE A 72 -1.85 -14.81 -17.36
C ILE A 72 -2.90 -14.22 -18.30
N ASP A 73 -4.13 -14.69 -18.17
CA ASP A 73 -5.29 -14.19 -18.90
C ASP A 73 -5.46 -12.69 -18.63
N GLY A 74 -5.45 -11.89 -19.69
CA GLY A 74 -5.73 -10.45 -19.61
C GLY A 74 -7.21 -10.20 -19.34
N SER A 75 -7.53 -9.16 -18.56
CA SER A 75 -8.88 -8.57 -18.62
C SER A 75 -8.96 -7.70 -19.88
N PRO A 76 -9.84 -8.01 -20.86
CA PRO A 76 -9.82 -7.38 -22.17
C PRO A 76 -10.13 -5.89 -22.09
N VAL A 77 -9.23 -5.05 -22.62
CA VAL A 77 -9.36 -3.59 -22.56
C VAL A 77 -10.11 -3.09 -23.79
N LEU A 78 -11.16 -2.30 -23.55
CA LEU A 78 -11.94 -1.62 -24.59
C LEU A 78 -11.12 -0.47 -25.19
N VAL A 79 -10.74 -0.57 -26.46
CA VAL A 79 -9.99 0.47 -27.16
C VAL A 79 -10.96 1.38 -27.92
N THR A 80 -11.20 2.59 -27.40
CA THR A 80 -11.87 3.65 -28.16
C THR A 80 -10.95 4.16 -29.27
N GLU A 81 -11.44 4.21 -30.51
CA GLU A 81 -10.62 4.57 -31.68
C GLU A 81 -9.91 5.93 -31.53
N PRO A 82 -8.65 6.05 -31.99
CA PRO A 82 -7.96 7.34 -32.03
C PRO A 82 -8.60 8.27 -33.05
N VAL A 83 -8.86 9.53 -32.65
CA VAL A 83 -9.40 10.55 -33.57
C VAL A 83 -8.41 10.78 -34.71
N ALA A 84 -8.86 10.57 -35.95
CA ALA A 84 -8.03 10.72 -37.14
C ALA A 84 -7.52 12.17 -37.29
N THR A 85 -6.19 12.32 -37.38
CA THR A 85 -5.55 13.58 -37.73
C THR A 85 -5.84 13.94 -39.20
N PRO A 86 -6.06 15.23 -39.53
CA PRO A 86 -6.38 15.64 -40.88
C PRO A 86 -5.18 15.52 -41.82
N THR A 87 -5.34 14.75 -42.90
CA THR A 87 -4.29 14.51 -43.90
C THR A 87 -3.96 15.78 -44.68
N VAL A 88 -2.75 16.31 -44.48
CA VAL A 88 -2.17 17.35 -45.34
C VAL A 88 -1.56 16.68 -46.58
N ALA A 89 -1.91 17.17 -47.78
CA ALA A 89 -1.39 16.62 -49.03
C ALA A 89 0.10 16.98 -49.25
N PRO A 90 0.90 16.08 -49.87
CA PRO A 90 2.31 16.36 -50.14
C PRO A 90 2.48 17.38 -51.27
N ALA A 91 3.37 18.35 -51.06
CA ALA A 91 3.83 19.27 -52.11
C ALA A 91 4.88 18.60 -53.01
N PRO A 92 4.97 18.97 -54.31
CA PRO A 92 5.96 18.40 -55.23
C PRO A 92 7.40 18.86 -54.94
N VAL A 93 8.37 18.07 -55.41
CA VAL A 93 9.80 18.18 -55.10
C VAL A 93 10.62 18.69 -56.30
N ASN A 94 11.83 19.19 -56.01
CA ASN A 94 13.04 19.30 -56.88
C ASN A 94 13.28 20.66 -57.56
N PRO A 95 14.54 21.14 -57.78
CA PRO A 95 15.87 20.63 -57.35
C PRO A 95 16.72 21.63 -56.50
N GLU A 96 17.97 21.25 -56.22
CA GLU A 96 19.08 22.06 -55.63
C GLU A 96 19.50 23.27 -56.54
N VAL A 97 20.40 24.24 -56.20
CA VAL A 97 21.68 24.27 -55.43
C VAL A 97 21.97 25.73 -54.89
N PRO A 98 23.20 26.25 -54.60
CA PRO A 98 24.05 26.08 -53.40
C PRO A 98 24.38 27.37 -52.53
N VAL A 99 24.34 27.23 -51.19
CA VAL A 99 25.28 27.71 -50.11
C VAL A 99 25.67 29.23 -49.89
N VAL A 100 26.05 29.56 -48.63
CA VAL A 100 26.82 30.74 -48.04
C VAL A 100 26.17 32.16 -47.98
N PRO A 101 26.48 33.02 -46.96
CA PRO A 101 26.31 32.85 -45.50
C PRO A 101 25.65 34.07 -44.76
N ILE A 102 25.61 34.00 -43.42
CA ILE A 102 25.01 34.95 -42.44
C ILE A 102 25.75 36.31 -42.36
N PRO A 103 25.03 37.42 -42.07
CA PRO A 103 25.48 38.34 -41.00
C PRO A 103 24.37 38.81 -40.01
N THR A 104 24.71 38.79 -38.72
CA THR A 104 24.16 39.58 -37.59
C THR A 104 25.31 40.47 -37.03
N PRO A 105 25.12 41.45 -36.10
CA PRO A 105 23.95 41.82 -35.28
C PRO A 105 23.30 43.15 -35.80
N THR A 106 22.84 44.22 -35.12
CA THR A 106 22.95 44.80 -33.73
C THR A 106 21.75 45.78 -33.48
N PRO A 107 21.51 46.35 -32.27
CA PRO A 107 20.16 46.72 -31.79
C PRO A 107 19.92 48.24 -31.56
N SER A 108 18.92 48.56 -30.71
CA SER A 108 18.58 49.89 -30.13
C SER A 108 17.72 50.81 -31.05
N THR A 109 16.87 51.74 -30.57
CA THR A 109 16.58 52.22 -29.19
C THR A 109 15.13 52.77 -29.05
N TYR A 110 14.67 52.97 -27.80
CA TYR A 110 13.52 53.81 -27.36
C TYR A 110 13.74 55.32 -27.70
N PRO A 111 12.78 56.30 -27.47
CA PRO A 111 11.54 56.23 -26.67
C PRO A 111 10.26 56.98 -27.19
N ALA A 112 9.16 56.72 -26.47
CA ALA A 112 8.02 57.59 -26.07
C ALA A 112 7.50 58.78 -26.93
N SER A 113 6.17 58.82 -27.12
CA SER A 113 5.29 59.94 -26.71
C SER A 113 3.79 59.58 -26.76
N ALA A 114 2.96 60.29 -25.98
CA ALA A 114 1.48 60.25 -25.99
C ALA A 114 0.94 61.54 -26.67
N PRO A 115 -0.39 61.82 -26.86
CA PRO A 115 -1.48 61.72 -25.86
C PRO A 115 -2.84 61.14 -26.38
N ALA A 116 -3.87 61.24 -25.53
CA ALA A 116 -5.20 60.60 -25.62
C ALA A 116 -6.22 61.26 -26.59
N VAL A 117 -7.41 60.62 -26.77
CA VAL A 117 -8.76 61.17 -26.46
C VAL A 117 -9.93 60.22 -26.80
N SER A 118 -10.86 60.05 -25.84
CA SER A 118 -12.29 59.61 -25.90
C SER A 118 -12.78 58.20 -26.35
N PRO A 119 -13.98 57.75 -25.88
CA PRO A 119 -14.63 56.44 -26.16
C PRO A 119 -16.03 56.58 -26.82
N PRO A 120 -16.96 55.58 -26.85
CA PRO A 120 -16.87 54.12 -26.67
C PRO A 120 -17.10 53.43 -28.06
N PRO A 121 -18.12 52.59 -28.42
CA PRO A 121 -19.22 51.87 -27.73
C PRO A 121 -18.96 50.34 -27.61
N ALA A 122 -20.00 49.50 -27.51
CA ALA A 122 -19.94 48.03 -27.52
C ALA A 122 -21.14 47.40 -28.28
N SER A 123 -20.97 46.20 -28.86
CA SER A 123 -22.05 45.41 -29.51
C SER A 123 -21.70 43.93 -29.73
N SER A 124 -22.36 43.02 -29.00
CA SER A 124 -22.63 41.61 -29.36
C SER A 124 -23.36 40.89 -28.20
N SER A 125 -24.21 39.88 -28.37
CA SER A 125 -25.24 39.57 -29.39
C SER A 125 -26.02 38.33 -28.89
N SER A 126 -27.36 38.36 -28.84
CA SER A 126 -28.18 37.19 -28.49
C SER A 126 -28.19 36.14 -29.61
N SER A 127 -28.34 34.85 -29.34
CA SER A 127 -29.62 34.09 -29.42
C SER A 127 -29.30 32.58 -29.37
N ALA A 128 -30.15 31.64 -28.93
CA ALA A 128 -31.45 31.65 -28.22
C ALA A 128 -31.64 30.28 -27.50
N ALA A 129 -32.84 29.98 -26.98
CA ALA A 129 -33.12 28.78 -26.18
C ALA A 129 -33.77 27.61 -26.95
N ALA A 130 -33.71 26.41 -26.37
CA ALA A 130 -34.49 25.21 -26.74
C ALA A 130 -35.12 24.59 -25.47
N VAL A 131 -36.18 23.80 -25.61
CA VAL A 131 -37.05 23.37 -24.49
C VAL A 131 -37.50 21.90 -24.59
N TYR A 132 -37.58 21.24 -23.42
CA TYR A 132 -38.34 20.03 -23.06
C TYR A 132 -38.37 18.80 -23.99
N ALA A 133 -37.94 17.65 -23.45
CA ALA A 133 -38.81 16.49 -23.23
C ALA A 133 -38.23 15.54 -22.17
N GLU A 134 -39.07 14.73 -21.52
CA GLU A 134 -38.72 13.80 -20.44
C GLU A 134 -38.98 12.34 -20.88
N GLN A 135 -38.16 11.38 -20.43
CA GLN A 135 -38.49 9.95 -20.55
C GLN A 135 -37.86 9.08 -19.44
N LYS A 136 -38.61 8.05 -19.00
CA LYS A 136 -38.33 7.19 -17.84
C LYS A 136 -38.39 5.70 -18.20
N PRO A 137 -37.36 4.92 -17.87
CA PRO A 137 -37.49 3.52 -17.43
C PRO A 137 -36.88 3.33 -16.01
N SER A 138 -37.40 2.54 -15.06
CA SER A 138 -38.53 1.59 -15.00
C SER A 138 -38.31 0.15 -15.49
N SER A 139 -37.45 -0.62 -14.83
CA SER A 139 -37.64 -2.07 -14.62
C SER A 139 -36.86 -2.57 -13.39
N LEU A 140 -37.28 -3.72 -12.84
CA LEU A 140 -36.71 -4.37 -11.65
C LEU A 140 -35.64 -5.41 -12.05
N PRO A 141 -34.64 -5.70 -11.18
CA PRO A 141 -33.77 -6.86 -11.36
C PRO A 141 -34.53 -8.16 -11.07
N THR A 142 -34.50 -9.11 -12.02
CA THR A 142 -35.10 -10.44 -11.85
C THR A 142 -34.21 -11.32 -10.97
N TYR A 143 -34.75 -11.80 -9.85
CA TYR A 143 -34.11 -12.81 -9.02
C TYR A 143 -34.17 -14.19 -9.69
N ILE A 144 -33.01 -14.80 -9.96
CA ILE A 144 -32.89 -16.20 -10.37
C ILE A 144 -32.33 -16.98 -9.19
N ALA A 145 -33.13 -17.90 -8.63
CA ALA A 145 -32.66 -18.84 -7.62
C ALA A 145 -31.88 -19.99 -8.27
N PRO A 146 -30.66 -20.34 -7.81
CA PRO A 146 -30.00 -21.57 -8.21
C PRO A 146 -30.73 -22.76 -7.58
N THR A 147 -31.33 -23.64 -8.41
CA THR A 147 -32.01 -24.85 -7.94
C THR A 147 -31.02 -25.91 -7.48
N THR A 148 -31.23 -26.43 -6.27
CA THR A 148 -30.45 -27.54 -5.70
C THR A 148 -30.62 -28.85 -6.49
N SER A 149 -29.55 -29.64 -6.62
CA SER A 149 -29.53 -31.07 -6.27
C SER A 149 -28.23 -31.79 -6.69
N GLU A 150 -27.29 -31.92 -5.76
CA GLU A 150 -26.46 -33.14 -5.69
C GLU A 150 -26.24 -33.52 -4.22
N ALA A 151 -26.25 -34.81 -3.91
CA ALA A 151 -26.32 -35.30 -2.53
C ALA A 151 -24.93 -35.60 -1.95
N PRO A 152 -24.67 -35.31 -0.66
CA PRO A 152 -23.38 -35.57 -0.04
C PRO A 152 -23.10 -37.07 0.08
N ALA A 153 -21.93 -37.50 -0.40
CA ALA A 153 -21.45 -38.87 -0.22
C ALA A 153 -21.13 -39.14 1.27
N VAL A 154 -21.66 -40.25 1.80
CA VAL A 154 -21.48 -40.62 3.21
C VAL A 154 -20.08 -41.20 3.43
N VAL A 155 -19.21 -40.43 4.10
CA VAL A 155 -17.94 -40.93 4.64
C VAL A 155 -18.21 -41.63 5.98
N PRO A 156 -17.84 -42.91 6.16
CA PRO A 156 -18.10 -43.63 7.40
C PRO A 156 -17.13 -43.21 8.52
N THR A 157 -17.66 -42.74 9.64
CA THR A 157 -16.88 -42.38 10.83
C THR A 157 -16.27 -43.64 11.49
N PRO A 158 -14.95 -43.70 11.73
CA PRO A 158 -14.36 -44.76 12.55
C PRO A 158 -14.77 -44.58 14.02
N ALA A 159 -15.13 -45.68 14.69
CA ALA A 159 -15.54 -45.67 16.10
C ALA A 159 -14.36 -45.39 17.05
N PRO A 160 -14.59 -44.75 18.21
CA PRO A 160 -13.54 -44.52 19.21
C PRO A 160 -13.06 -45.84 19.83
N LEU A 161 -11.74 -45.97 19.98
CA LEU A 161 -11.12 -47.07 20.74
C LEU A 161 -11.31 -46.86 22.26
N PRO A 162 -11.41 -47.94 23.05
CA PRO A 162 -11.63 -47.84 24.49
C PRO A 162 -10.37 -47.35 25.23
N SER A 163 -10.53 -46.30 26.05
CA SER A 163 -9.49 -45.83 26.96
C SER A 163 -9.29 -46.81 28.12
N THR A 164 -8.17 -47.54 28.13
CA THR A 164 -7.79 -48.40 29.26
C THR A 164 -7.01 -47.62 30.32
N TYR A 165 -7.39 -47.78 31.58
CA TYR A 165 -6.87 -47.05 32.74
C TYR A 165 -5.46 -47.52 33.14
N ALA A 166 -4.58 -46.57 33.51
CA ALA A 166 -3.32 -46.86 34.22
C ALA A 166 -2.83 -45.60 34.96
N GLU A 167 -3.10 -45.53 36.27
CA GLU A 167 -2.62 -44.50 37.18
C GLU A 167 -1.29 -44.94 37.83
N PRO A 168 -0.20 -44.15 37.76
CA PRO A 168 1.01 -44.39 38.55
C PRO A 168 1.01 -43.56 39.84
N THR A 169 0.89 -44.25 40.98
CA THR A 169 0.89 -43.64 42.32
C THR A 169 2.23 -43.06 42.75
N SER A 170 2.20 -41.95 43.50
CA SER A 170 3.38 -41.36 44.15
C SER A 170 3.92 -42.22 45.32
N PRO A 171 5.25 -42.43 45.42
CA PRO A 171 5.89 -42.78 46.67
C PRO A 171 6.38 -41.51 47.40
N SER A 172 5.94 -41.30 48.65
CA SER A 172 6.58 -40.31 49.53
C SER A 172 7.90 -40.84 50.07
N SER A 173 8.90 -39.96 50.21
CA SER A 173 10.08 -40.15 51.05
C SER A 173 10.50 -38.81 51.62
N GLU A 174 10.90 -38.77 52.89
CA GLU A 174 11.01 -37.55 53.70
C GLU A 174 12.44 -37.32 54.22
N ALA A 175 12.70 -36.07 54.63
CA ALA A 175 13.88 -35.58 55.38
C ALA A 175 15.21 -35.40 54.59
N PRO A 176 16.13 -34.52 55.06
CA PRO A 176 15.93 -33.29 55.86
C PRO A 176 16.56 -32.03 55.21
N ILE A 177 16.16 -30.85 55.68
CA ILE A 177 16.59 -29.55 55.15
C ILE A 177 17.83 -29.01 55.88
N PRO A 178 18.93 -28.62 55.20
CA PRO A 178 19.97 -27.76 55.76
C PRO A 178 19.59 -26.28 55.65
N THR A 179 19.44 -25.59 56.78
CA THR A 179 19.09 -24.16 56.82
C THR A 179 20.28 -23.26 56.49
N TYR A 180 20.31 -22.74 55.25
CA TYR A 180 21.16 -21.61 54.88
C TYR A 180 20.32 -20.32 54.77
N ALA A 181 20.68 -19.31 55.57
CA ALA A 181 20.03 -18.01 55.53
C ALA A 181 20.60 -17.14 54.39
N PRO A 182 19.79 -16.64 53.45
CA PRO A 182 20.25 -15.69 52.45
C PRO A 182 20.40 -14.29 53.06
N THR A 183 21.60 -13.72 52.97
CA THR A 183 21.83 -12.29 53.26
C THR A 183 21.06 -11.42 52.27
N ALA A 184 20.42 -10.35 52.78
CA ALA A 184 19.62 -9.45 51.95
C ALA A 184 20.51 -8.59 51.02
N SER A 185 20.46 -8.88 49.72
CA SER A 185 21.00 -7.99 48.68
C SER A 185 19.91 -7.02 48.22
N THR A 186 20.05 -5.74 48.56
CA THR A 186 19.15 -4.67 48.08
C THR A 186 19.42 -4.37 46.61
N SER A 187 18.78 -5.11 45.71
CA SER A 187 18.69 -4.74 44.30
C SER A 187 17.74 -3.54 44.16
N ALA A 188 18.26 -2.38 43.74
CA ALA A 188 17.43 -1.22 43.48
C ALA A 188 16.62 -1.44 42.19
N ALA A 189 15.28 -1.37 42.30
CA ALA A 189 14.43 -1.36 41.12
C ALA A 189 14.72 -0.10 40.27
N PRO A 190 14.74 -0.19 38.93
CA PRO A 190 14.87 0.99 38.09
C PRO A 190 13.67 1.91 38.32
N ALA A 191 13.93 3.19 38.57
CA ALA A 191 12.88 4.17 38.78
C ALA A 191 12.02 4.29 37.52
N ALA A 192 10.73 3.94 37.63
CA ALA A 192 9.78 4.12 36.55
C ALA A 192 9.66 5.61 36.23
N SER A 193 10.08 6.01 35.03
CA SER A 193 9.92 7.38 34.55
C SER A 193 8.43 7.65 34.30
N THR A 194 7.76 8.21 35.30
CA THR A 194 6.35 8.62 35.20
C THR A 194 6.25 9.85 34.29
N ARG A 195 6.29 9.61 32.98
CA ARG A 195 5.87 10.59 31.97
C ARG A 195 4.43 11.03 32.34
N PRO A 196 4.08 12.32 32.29
CA PRO A 196 2.72 12.76 32.57
C PRO A 196 1.74 11.98 31.69
N ALA A 197 0.68 11.46 32.31
CA ALA A 197 -0.38 10.79 31.56
C ALA A 197 -1.05 11.83 30.67
N SER A 198 -1.17 11.54 29.37
CA SER A 198 -2.09 12.26 28.50
C SER A 198 -3.51 12.07 29.03
N SER A 199 -4.30 13.15 29.03
CA SER A 199 -5.75 13.05 29.21
C SER A 199 -6.42 12.29 28.06
N GLY A 200 -5.75 12.25 26.91
CA GLY A 200 -6.18 11.59 25.70
C GLY A 200 -5.81 10.12 25.57
N SER A 201 -6.45 9.46 24.61
CA SER A 201 -6.25 8.03 24.30
C SER A 201 -4.80 7.69 23.91
N GLY A 202 -4.07 8.67 23.38
CA GLY A 202 -2.73 8.51 22.85
C GLY A 202 -2.65 7.71 21.55
N LYS A 203 -3.79 7.34 20.94
CA LYS A 203 -3.84 6.53 19.71
C LYS A 203 -3.62 7.36 18.44
N ARG A 204 -3.96 8.66 18.47
CA ARG A 204 -3.98 9.52 17.28
C ARG A 204 -2.57 9.83 16.79
N GLY A 205 -2.40 9.91 15.48
CA GLY A 205 -1.12 10.18 14.86
C GLY A 205 -1.23 10.91 13.52
N LEU A 206 -0.12 11.51 13.11
CA LEU A 206 -0.07 12.36 11.94
C LEU A 206 0.63 11.64 10.79
N ALA A 207 -0.13 11.32 9.74
CA ALA A 207 0.41 10.99 8.43
C ALA A 207 0.74 12.32 7.72
N TYR A 208 1.99 12.54 7.27
CA TYR A 208 2.40 13.85 6.72
C TYR A 208 3.48 13.74 5.64
N ASN A 209 3.61 14.79 4.81
CA ASN A 209 4.75 14.94 3.89
C ASN A 209 5.66 16.09 4.31
N ASP A 210 5.09 17.25 4.67
CA ASP A 210 5.82 18.39 5.21
C ASP A 210 5.74 18.43 6.74
N ALA A 211 6.88 18.28 7.41
CA ALA A 211 6.99 18.33 8.87
C ALA A 211 6.65 19.71 9.46
N ASN A 212 6.76 20.79 8.67
CA ASN A 212 6.44 22.14 9.16
C ASN A 212 4.94 22.29 9.50
N LEU A 213 4.06 21.54 8.81
CA LEU A 213 2.62 21.54 9.04
C LEU A 213 2.23 20.89 10.39
N LEU A 214 3.10 20.04 10.96
CA LEU A 214 2.89 19.41 12.28
C LEU A 214 2.83 20.43 13.42
N ALA A 215 3.40 21.63 13.22
CA ALA A 215 3.33 22.71 14.20
C ALA A 215 1.87 23.14 14.52
N ALA A 216 0.93 22.94 13.59
CA ALA A 216 -0.50 23.22 13.81
C ALA A 216 -1.15 22.30 14.87
N PHE A 217 -0.54 21.14 15.17
CA PHE A 217 -1.01 20.15 16.15
C PHE A 217 -0.23 20.20 17.48
N ALA A 218 0.75 21.11 17.61
CA ALA A 218 1.62 21.17 18.78
C ALA A 218 0.83 21.45 20.07
N GLY A 219 0.95 20.55 21.06
CA GLY A 219 0.27 20.66 22.35
C GLY A 219 -1.09 19.95 22.45
N SER A 220 -1.54 19.22 21.42
CA SER A 220 -2.67 18.28 21.57
C SER A 220 -2.32 17.15 22.56
N SER A 221 -3.30 16.75 23.39
CA SER A 221 -3.18 15.60 24.30
C SER A 221 -3.48 14.25 23.63
N GLU A 222 -4.11 14.26 22.46
CA GLU A 222 -4.63 13.06 21.78
C GLU A 222 -3.59 12.44 20.84
N ILE A 223 -2.73 13.29 20.28
CA ILE A 223 -1.78 12.96 19.23
C ILE A 223 -0.43 12.62 19.85
N SER A 224 0.02 11.37 19.67
CA SER A 224 1.25 10.86 20.29
C SER A 224 2.37 10.49 19.31
N TRP A 225 2.06 10.35 18.01
CA TRP A 225 2.99 9.83 17.02
C TRP A 225 2.78 10.41 15.62
N ALA A 226 3.75 10.23 14.73
CA ALA A 226 3.67 10.65 13.34
C ALA A 226 4.54 9.76 12.41
N TYR A 227 4.16 9.64 11.14
CA TYR A 227 4.94 8.98 10.09
C TYR A 227 4.74 9.68 8.73
N ASN A 228 5.66 9.46 7.79
CA ASN A 228 5.72 10.19 6.52
C ASN A 228 6.03 9.30 5.31
N TRP A 229 5.66 8.03 5.35
CA TRP A 229 6.01 7.00 4.37
C TRP A 229 7.52 6.76 4.14
N GLY A 230 8.40 7.50 4.80
CA GLY A 230 9.85 7.36 4.71
C GLY A 230 10.47 6.62 5.89
N SER A 231 11.75 6.29 5.75
CA SER A 231 12.60 5.78 6.83
C SER A 231 13.11 6.89 7.76
N THR A 232 13.09 8.15 7.30
CA THR A 232 13.56 9.33 8.04
C THR A 232 12.61 10.52 7.90
N THR A 233 12.46 11.29 8.97
CA THR A 233 11.78 12.60 8.93
C THR A 233 12.77 13.74 8.65
N PRO A 234 12.45 14.68 7.74
CA PRO A 234 13.11 15.97 7.66
C PRO A 234 12.56 16.93 8.72
N GLY A 235 13.42 17.71 9.38
CA GLY A 235 13.00 18.70 10.38
C GLY A 235 12.95 18.16 11.81
N THR A 236 12.07 18.71 12.65
CA THR A 236 11.96 18.40 14.08
C THR A 236 10.50 18.09 14.43
N MET A 237 10.24 16.98 15.13
CA MET A 237 8.89 16.66 15.60
C MET A 237 8.43 17.62 16.72
N PRO A 238 7.14 17.98 16.77
CA PRO A 238 6.58 18.69 17.93
C PRO A 238 6.80 17.91 19.23
N ALA A 239 7.02 18.61 20.33
CA ALA A 239 7.28 17.98 21.61
C ALA A 239 6.11 17.08 22.05
N GLY A 240 6.42 15.82 22.38
CA GLY A 240 5.44 14.79 22.75
C GLY A 240 5.07 13.82 21.63
N ILE A 241 5.36 14.15 20.36
CA ILE A 241 5.08 13.31 19.20
C ILE A 241 6.31 12.46 18.84
N GLU A 242 6.20 11.14 18.90
CA GLU A 242 7.23 10.22 18.39
C GLU A 242 7.18 10.12 16.85
N TYR A 243 8.33 10.02 16.20
CA TYR A 243 8.38 9.65 14.78
C TYR A 243 8.54 8.14 14.63
N ILE A 244 7.71 7.52 13.78
CA ILE A 244 7.80 6.10 13.45
C ILE A 244 8.38 5.93 12.03
N PRO A 245 9.61 5.40 11.88
CA PRO A 245 10.17 5.04 10.58
C PRO A 245 9.35 3.98 9.85
N MET A 246 9.25 4.10 8.52
CA MET A 246 8.67 3.10 7.63
C MET A 246 9.71 2.57 6.64
N LEU A 247 9.81 1.25 6.51
CA LEU A 247 10.43 0.62 5.35
C LEU A 247 9.38 0.49 4.24
N TRP A 248 9.29 1.51 3.39
CA TRP A 248 8.21 1.64 2.42
C TRP A 248 8.09 0.47 1.43
N GLY A 249 9.22 -0.14 1.03
CA GLY A 249 9.24 -1.19 0.02
C GLY A 249 10.57 -1.93 -0.03
N MET A 250 10.80 -2.65 -1.13
CA MET A 250 12.05 -3.37 -1.41
C MET A 250 12.80 -2.81 -2.64
N LYS A 251 12.46 -1.60 -3.10
CA LYS A 251 13.23 -0.95 -4.19
C LYS A 251 14.59 -0.52 -3.61
N PRO A 252 15.67 -0.45 -4.42
CA PRO A 252 16.99 -0.07 -3.91
C PRO A 252 17.03 1.28 -3.19
N SER A 253 16.15 2.22 -3.57
CA SER A 253 15.90 3.50 -2.88
C SER A 253 15.48 3.33 -1.42
N ASP A 254 14.60 2.38 -1.16
CA ASP A 254 13.89 2.20 0.10
C ASP A 254 14.80 1.49 1.12
N LEU A 255 15.61 0.56 0.62
CA LEU A 255 16.59 -0.21 1.37
C LEU A 255 17.89 0.56 1.65
N ALA A 256 18.27 1.52 0.80
CA ALA A 256 19.59 2.15 0.80
C ALA A 256 20.02 2.79 2.13
N ASN A 257 19.09 3.32 2.92
CA ASN A 257 19.36 3.91 4.23
C ASN A 257 18.63 3.22 5.39
N TRP A 258 17.86 2.14 5.14
CA TRP A 258 16.87 1.61 6.09
C TRP A 258 17.48 1.31 7.45
N HIS A 259 18.57 0.55 7.48
CA HIS A 259 19.14 0.09 8.75
C HIS A 259 19.69 1.24 9.61
N ASP A 260 20.41 2.18 9.00
CA ASP A 260 20.93 3.37 9.71
C ASP A 260 19.80 4.29 10.17
N ALA A 261 18.74 4.41 9.36
CA ALA A 261 17.56 5.21 9.66
C ALA A 261 16.73 4.63 10.81
N ALA A 262 16.44 3.33 10.78
CA ALA A 262 15.77 2.61 11.86
C ALA A 262 16.58 2.70 13.17
N GLU A 263 17.88 2.38 13.12
CA GLU A 263 18.79 2.53 14.28
C GLU A 263 18.84 3.98 14.82
N SER A 264 18.75 4.98 13.95
CA SER A 264 18.64 6.39 14.35
C SER A 264 17.30 6.69 15.01
N GLY A 265 16.19 6.20 14.46
CA GLY A 265 14.85 6.30 15.04
C GLY A 265 14.80 5.72 16.46
N LEU A 266 15.32 4.50 16.66
CA LEU A 266 15.35 3.85 17.97
C LEU A 266 16.19 4.63 19.00
N ARG A 267 17.35 5.16 18.59
CA ARG A 267 18.17 6.05 19.46
C ARG A 267 17.45 7.36 19.82
N ASN A 268 16.61 7.86 18.93
CA ASN A 268 15.81 9.07 19.13
C ASN A 268 14.44 8.79 19.80
N GLY A 269 14.18 7.55 20.23
CA GLY A 269 13.00 7.18 21.03
C GLY A 269 11.79 6.66 20.26
N ALA A 270 11.91 6.33 18.97
CA ALA A 270 10.85 5.64 18.22
C ALA A 270 10.55 4.27 18.86
N THR A 271 9.30 4.01 19.24
CA THR A 271 8.93 2.75 19.91
C THR A 271 8.56 1.60 18.96
N ALA A 272 8.39 1.89 17.67
CA ALA A 272 7.97 0.94 16.65
C ALA A 272 8.64 1.20 15.30
N LEU A 273 8.49 0.26 14.37
CA LEU A 273 8.89 0.36 12.96
C LEU A 273 7.75 -0.16 12.06
N LEU A 274 7.38 0.62 11.04
CA LEU A 274 6.41 0.25 10.01
C LEU A 274 7.11 -0.49 8.85
N ALA A 275 6.43 -1.48 8.26
CA ALA A 275 6.91 -2.18 7.06
C ALA A 275 6.19 -1.69 5.79
N PHE A 276 6.25 -2.49 4.71
CA PHE A 276 5.96 -2.05 3.35
C PHE A 276 4.57 -1.44 3.15
N ASN A 277 4.49 -0.39 2.34
CA ASN A 277 3.29 0.38 2.08
C ASN A 277 2.53 -0.17 0.87
N GLU A 278 1.32 -0.68 1.10
CA GLU A 278 0.41 -1.23 0.08
C GLU A 278 1.13 -2.22 -0.87
N PRO A 279 1.78 -3.28 -0.34
CA PRO A 279 2.45 -4.28 -1.16
C PRO A 279 1.46 -5.04 -2.06
N ASP A 280 0.18 -5.04 -1.71
CA ASP A 280 -0.93 -5.56 -2.50
C ASP A 280 -1.31 -4.67 -3.69
N HIS A 281 -0.84 -3.41 -3.76
CA HIS A 281 -1.17 -2.47 -4.84
C HIS A 281 0.01 -2.25 -5.81
N THR A 282 -0.26 -2.39 -7.11
CA THR A 282 0.79 -2.44 -8.16
C THR A 282 1.56 -1.15 -8.36
N ALA A 283 0.98 0.01 -8.03
CA ALA A 283 1.65 1.31 -8.10
C ALA A 283 2.52 1.63 -6.87
N GLN A 284 2.41 0.85 -5.79
CA GLN A 284 2.98 1.14 -4.47
C GLN A 284 4.23 0.27 -4.23
N ALA A 285 4.35 -0.42 -3.09
CA ALA A 285 5.46 -1.32 -2.83
C ALA A 285 5.46 -2.53 -3.77
N ASN A 286 4.27 -3.01 -4.20
CA ASN A 286 4.07 -4.05 -5.21
C ASN A 286 4.91 -5.32 -4.97
N LEU A 287 4.57 -6.06 -3.91
CA LEU A 287 5.27 -7.28 -3.48
C LEU A 287 4.28 -8.43 -3.35
N SER A 288 4.65 -9.62 -3.85
CA SER A 288 3.91 -10.83 -3.50
C SER A 288 4.05 -11.12 -2.00
N PRO A 289 3.07 -11.83 -1.37
CA PRO A 289 3.16 -12.17 0.05
C PRO A 289 4.45 -12.91 0.44
N ALA A 290 4.98 -13.75 -0.46
CA ALA A 290 6.25 -14.45 -0.26
C ALA A 290 7.48 -13.53 -0.37
N ALA A 291 7.48 -12.58 -1.32
CA ALA A 291 8.55 -11.58 -1.44
C ALA A 291 8.57 -10.65 -0.22
N ALA A 292 7.39 -10.19 0.22
CA ALA A 292 7.26 -9.40 1.44
C ALA A 292 7.70 -10.18 2.69
N ALA A 293 7.34 -11.46 2.84
CA ALA A 293 7.80 -12.28 3.98
C ALA A 293 9.34 -12.42 4.02
N ALA A 294 9.97 -12.66 2.87
CA ALA A 294 11.44 -12.69 2.76
C ALA A 294 12.07 -11.32 3.08
N GLY A 295 11.49 -10.22 2.57
CA GLY A 295 11.92 -8.87 2.88
C GLY A 295 11.77 -8.50 4.35
N TYR A 296 10.69 -8.95 5.00
CA TYR A 296 10.39 -8.70 6.41
C TYR A 296 11.39 -9.42 7.31
N LEU A 297 11.69 -10.70 7.01
CA LEU A 297 12.71 -11.49 7.70
C LEU A 297 14.12 -10.91 7.56
N ALA A 298 14.44 -10.31 6.41
CA ALA A 298 15.74 -9.67 6.19
C ALA A 298 15.86 -8.29 6.88
N ASN A 299 14.82 -7.46 6.81
CA ASN A 299 14.94 -6.03 7.12
C ASN A 299 14.20 -5.58 8.39
N MET A 300 13.11 -6.23 8.79
CA MET A 300 12.31 -5.86 9.97
C MET A 300 12.67 -6.73 11.19
N GLN A 301 12.78 -8.05 10.99
CA GLN A 301 13.07 -9.03 12.04
C GLN A 301 14.33 -8.74 12.90
N PRO A 302 15.42 -8.13 12.39
CA PRO A 302 16.57 -7.73 13.23
C PRO A 302 16.26 -6.73 14.36
N TYR A 303 15.08 -6.10 14.35
CA TYR A 303 14.62 -5.15 15.37
C TYR A 303 13.61 -5.76 16.37
N ALA A 304 13.27 -7.04 16.22
CA ALA A 304 12.35 -7.74 17.12
C ALA A 304 12.80 -7.66 18.58
N GLY A 305 11.89 -7.30 19.49
CA GLY A 305 12.21 -7.10 20.91
C GLY A 305 13.01 -5.83 21.24
N ARG A 306 13.39 -5.03 20.23
CA ARG A 306 13.98 -3.70 20.38
C ARG A 306 12.98 -2.58 20.06
N ALA A 307 12.00 -2.89 19.21
CA ALA A 307 10.84 -2.08 18.86
C ALA A 307 9.64 -2.98 18.60
N LYS A 308 8.42 -2.42 18.61
CA LYS A 308 7.25 -3.05 18.01
C LYS A 308 7.41 -3.13 16.50
N LEU A 309 7.29 -4.32 15.91
CA LEU A 309 7.31 -4.50 14.47
C LEU A 309 5.87 -4.56 13.95
N VAL A 310 5.48 -3.57 13.15
CA VAL A 310 4.17 -3.53 12.51
C VAL A 310 4.23 -4.33 11.19
N SER A 311 3.12 -4.93 10.77
CA SER A 311 3.03 -5.59 9.46
C SER A 311 3.23 -4.62 8.29
N PRO A 312 3.40 -5.13 7.06
CA PRO A 312 3.11 -4.34 5.86
C PRO A 312 1.67 -3.82 5.91
N ALA A 313 1.45 -2.62 5.40
CA ALA A 313 0.15 -1.96 5.40
C ALA A 313 -0.64 -2.32 4.14
N VAL A 314 -1.79 -2.98 4.28
CA VAL A 314 -2.61 -3.40 3.13
C VAL A 314 -3.77 -2.45 2.85
N THR A 315 -4.18 -2.36 1.58
CA THR A 315 -5.37 -1.59 1.17
C THR A 315 -6.68 -2.18 1.72
N ASN A 316 -7.79 -1.47 1.56
CA ASN A 316 -9.15 -2.04 1.66
C ASN A 316 -9.67 -2.68 0.37
N GLY A 317 -8.77 -3.08 -0.55
CA GLY A 317 -9.11 -3.74 -1.80
C GLY A 317 -9.70 -5.13 -1.61
N GLY A 318 -10.50 -5.57 -2.60
CA GLY A 318 -11.00 -6.94 -2.67
C GLY A 318 -9.91 -7.93 -3.08
N ALA A 319 -10.14 -9.22 -2.82
CA ALA A 319 -9.19 -10.28 -3.17
C ALA A 319 -8.78 -10.23 -4.66
N PRO A 320 -7.48 -10.39 -5.00
CA PRO A 320 -6.38 -10.87 -4.15
C PRO A 320 -5.73 -9.81 -3.23
N MET A 321 -6.20 -8.57 -3.24
CA MET A 321 -5.66 -7.47 -2.43
C MET A 321 -6.15 -7.51 -0.97
N GLY A 322 -5.73 -6.52 -0.17
CA GLY A 322 -6.25 -6.27 1.18
C GLY A 322 -6.08 -7.45 2.12
N LEU A 323 -7.17 -7.85 2.78
CA LEU A 323 -7.13 -8.93 3.79
C LEU A 323 -6.72 -10.29 3.21
N ALA A 324 -7.01 -10.57 1.92
CA ALA A 324 -6.57 -11.81 1.27
C ALA A 324 -5.04 -11.84 1.05
N TRP A 325 -4.45 -10.68 0.74
CA TRP A 325 -2.99 -10.53 0.71
C TRP A 325 -2.42 -10.68 2.12
N LEU A 326 -3.05 -10.06 3.13
CA LEU A 326 -2.61 -10.12 4.53
C LEU A 326 -2.60 -11.56 5.07
N GLU A 327 -3.67 -12.33 4.91
CA GLU A 327 -3.74 -13.74 5.32
C GLU A 327 -2.66 -14.58 4.64
N SER A 328 -2.41 -14.33 3.34
CA SER A 328 -1.34 -14.96 2.58
C SER A 328 0.05 -14.59 3.10
N PHE A 329 0.26 -13.33 3.51
CA PHE A 329 1.51 -12.85 4.09
C PHE A 329 1.73 -13.41 5.50
N MET A 330 0.72 -13.42 6.36
CA MET A 330 0.81 -14.01 7.70
C MET A 330 1.12 -15.52 7.63
N THR A 331 0.61 -16.21 6.60
CA THR A 331 0.95 -17.61 6.30
C THR A 331 2.40 -17.77 5.83
N ALA A 332 2.88 -16.91 4.92
CA ALA A 332 4.26 -16.93 4.43
C ALA A 332 5.28 -16.50 5.49
N CYS A 333 4.89 -15.62 6.42
CA CYS A 333 5.70 -15.07 7.50
C CYS A 333 5.44 -15.76 8.86
N ALA A 334 5.11 -17.06 8.86
CA ALA A 334 4.71 -17.78 10.08
C ALA A 334 5.77 -17.82 11.21
N GLY A 335 7.04 -17.54 10.90
CA GLY A 335 8.13 -17.39 11.87
C GLY A 335 8.47 -15.95 12.25
N CYS A 336 7.71 -14.95 11.77
CA CYS A 336 8.02 -13.53 11.92
C CYS A 336 7.46 -12.94 13.22
N THR A 337 8.23 -12.05 13.86
CA THR A 337 7.73 -11.18 14.94
C THR A 337 6.92 -10.05 14.32
N ILE A 338 5.61 -10.09 14.49
CA ILE A 338 4.66 -9.08 14.04
C ILE A 338 3.81 -8.74 15.26
N ASP A 339 4.01 -7.55 15.83
CA ASP A 339 3.41 -7.09 17.09
C ASP A 339 2.12 -6.29 16.89
N ALA A 340 1.89 -5.78 15.68
CA ALA A 340 0.69 -5.06 15.27
C ALA A 340 0.47 -5.16 13.75
N LEU A 341 -0.73 -4.86 13.28
CA LEU A 341 -1.14 -4.93 11.88
C LEU A 341 -1.40 -3.53 11.31
N ALA A 342 -0.69 -3.12 10.27
CA ALA A 342 -0.99 -1.90 9.54
C ALA A 342 -2.12 -2.14 8.52
N ILE A 343 -3.14 -1.28 8.53
CA ILE A 343 -4.36 -1.42 7.72
C ILE A 343 -4.77 -0.05 7.17
N HIS A 344 -5.05 0.04 5.87
CA HIS A 344 -5.56 1.25 5.21
C HIS A 344 -7.06 1.14 4.89
N TRP A 345 -7.77 2.27 4.86
CA TRP A 345 -9.18 2.30 4.47
C TRP A 345 -9.60 3.58 3.72
N TYR A 346 -10.14 3.38 2.52
CA TYR A 346 -10.70 4.39 1.65
C TYR A 346 -12.01 3.86 1.05
N ASN A 347 -13.15 4.13 1.71
CA ASN A 347 -14.48 3.75 1.20
C ASN A 347 -15.59 4.77 1.57
N GLY A 348 -15.29 6.06 1.46
CA GLY A 348 -16.27 7.13 1.66
C GLY A 348 -16.60 7.40 3.13
N GLY A 349 -17.82 7.86 3.41
CA GLY A 349 -18.26 8.23 4.76
C GLY A 349 -18.92 7.11 5.58
N ASP A 350 -18.83 5.84 5.16
CA ASP A 350 -19.52 4.73 5.84
C ASP A 350 -18.76 4.24 7.08
N ALA A 351 -19.12 4.82 8.22
CA ALA A 351 -18.57 4.44 9.53
C ALA A 351 -18.94 3.01 9.96
N ALA A 352 -20.04 2.42 9.46
CA ALA A 352 -20.40 1.04 9.78
C ALA A 352 -19.52 0.06 9.00
N ALA A 353 -19.34 0.28 7.69
CA ALA A 353 -18.44 -0.51 6.85
C ALA A 353 -16.98 -0.39 7.32
N PHE A 354 -16.55 0.78 7.81
CA PHE A 354 -15.24 0.95 8.48
C PHE A 354 -15.10 0.01 9.69
N LYS A 355 -16.05 0.05 10.62
CA LYS A 355 -16.03 -0.76 11.86
C LYS A 355 -16.08 -2.26 11.58
N GLU A 356 -16.87 -2.68 10.59
CA GLU A 356 -16.92 -4.06 10.13
C GLU A 356 -15.59 -4.50 9.49
N TYR A 357 -15.00 -3.66 8.63
CA TYR A 357 -13.72 -3.97 7.98
C TYR A 357 -12.58 -4.09 8.99
N MET A 358 -12.50 -3.20 9.97
CA MET A 358 -11.48 -3.30 11.03
C MET A 358 -11.67 -4.53 11.92
N THR A 359 -12.92 -4.92 12.20
CA THR A 359 -13.20 -6.18 12.92
C THR A 359 -12.74 -7.41 12.12
N LYS A 360 -12.89 -7.40 10.79
CA LYS A 360 -12.36 -8.44 9.89
C LYS A 360 -10.84 -8.43 9.82
N ALA A 361 -10.21 -7.25 9.73
CA ALA A 361 -8.77 -7.09 9.69
C ALA A 361 -8.08 -7.64 10.95
N TYR A 362 -8.67 -7.37 12.12
CA TYR A 362 -8.22 -7.92 13.41
C TYR A 362 -8.20 -9.46 13.40
N ALA A 363 -9.26 -10.09 12.90
CA ALA A 363 -9.33 -11.55 12.79
C ALA A 363 -8.33 -12.11 11.76
N ALA A 364 -8.26 -11.51 10.57
CA ALA A 364 -7.41 -11.93 9.45
C ALA A 364 -5.91 -11.98 9.82
N GLY A 365 -5.41 -10.97 10.54
CA GLY A 365 -4.03 -10.96 11.04
C GLY A 365 -3.81 -11.71 12.36
N GLY A 366 -4.76 -12.53 12.80
CA GLY A 366 -4.64 -13.41 13.95
C GLY A 366 -4.78 -12.70 15.31
N ASN A 367 -5.76 -11.81 15.45
CA ASN A 367 -6.11 -11.09 16.68
C ASN A 367 -4.99 -10.21 17.27
N ARG A 368 -4.13 -9.65 16.39
CA ARG A 368 -3.09 -8.68 16.75
C ARG A 368 -3.64 -7.25 16.75
N PRO A 369 -3.13 -6.33 17.60
CA PRO A 369 -3.56 -4.94 17.61
C PRO A 369 -3.44 -4.25 16.25
N LEU A 370 -4.40 -3.40 15.90
CA LEU A 370 -4.43 -2.65 14.65
C LEU A 370 -3.74 -1.29 14.79
N TRP A 371 -2.97 -0.95 13.76
CA TRP A 371 -2.47 0.38 13.45
C TRP A 371 -3.18 0.82 12.17
N ILE A 372 -4.20 1.65 12.28
CA ILE A 372 -4.97 2.14 11.13
C ILE A 372 -4.20 3.34 10.55
N SER A 373 -3.11 3.04 9.85
CA SER A 373 -2.09 4.01 9.40
C SER A 373 -2.63 5.00 8.36
N GLU A 374 -3.67 4.63 7.63
CA GLU A 374 -4.42 5.52 6.76
C GLU A 374 -5.91 5.24 6.85
N PHE A 375 -6.71 6.28 7.06
CA PHE A 375 -8.14 6.24 6.77
C PHE A 375 -8.61 7.61 6.29
N GLN A 376 -9.54 7.65 5.32
CA GLN A 376 -10.11 8.89 4.82
C GLN A 376 -11.58 8.72 4.41
N ALA A 377 -12.40 9.73 4.67
CA ALA A 377 -13.71 9.88 4.06
C ALA A 377 -13.67 10.84 2.86
N SER A 378 -14.47 10.54 1.85
CA SER A 378 -14.80 11.47 0.76
C SER A 378 -16.15 12.13 0.99
N GLY A 379 -16.42 13.21 0.26
CA GLY A 379 -17.64 14.02 0.38
C GLY A 379 -17.36 15.44 0.86
N SER A 380 -18.41 16.16 1.27
CA SER A 380 -18.29 17.50 1.83
C SER A 380 -17.56 17.49 3.18
N ALA A 381 -17.07 18.66 3.61
CA ALA A 381 -16.43 18.82 4.92
C ALA A 381 -17.36 18.40 6.08
N ALA A 382 -18.68 18.51 5.93
CA ALA A 382 -19.64 18.08 6.94
C ALA A 382 -19.74 16.54 7.03
N GLU A 383 -19.78 15.84 5.89
CA GLU A 383 -19.79 14.38 5.84
C GLU A 383 -18.47 13.80 6.38
N GLN A 384 -17.33 14.39 5.99
CA GLN A 384 -16.01 14.01 6.52
C GLN A 384 -15.92 14.24 8.04
N THR A 385 -16.42 15.38 8.55
CA THR A 385 -16.45 15.71 9.98
C THR A 385 -17.32 14.73 10.78
N ALA A 386 -18.49 14.35 10.23
CA ALA A 386 -19.41 13.40 10.86
C ALA A 386 -18.79 12.00 10.94
N PHE A 387 -18.28 11.46 9.82
CA PHE A 387 -17.55 10.20 9.79
C PHE A 387 -16.38 10.20 10.78
N LEU A 388 -15.52 11.22 10.71
CA LEU A 388 -14.31 11.32 11.52
C LEU A 388 -14.63 11.31 13.02
N THR A 389 -15.67 12.04 13.44
CA THR A 389 -16.13 12.05 14.83
C THR A 389 -16.65 10.67 15.26
N GLU A 390 -17.39 9.96 14.40
CA GLU A 390 -17.97 8.65 14.75
C GLU A 390 -16.95 7.50 14.76
N VAL A 391 -15.91 7.56 13.92
CA VAL A 391 -14.87 6.51 13.89
C VAL A 391 -13.76 6.75 14.90
N MET A 392 -13.39 7.99 15.23
CA MET A 392 -12.35 8.24 16.24
C MET A 392 -12.80 7.82 17.64
N ALA A 393 -13.98 8.25 18.09
CA ALA A 393 -14.53 7.84 19.38
C ALA A 393 -14.62 6.30 19.49
N TRP A 394 -15.06 5.63 18.42
CA TRP A 394 -15.08 4.16 18.36
C TRP A 394 -13.67 3.55 18.42
N MET A 395 -12.69 4.11 17.69
CA MET A 395 -11.30 3.63 17.72
C MET A 395 -10.64 3.86 19.07
N ASP A 396 -10.98 4.93 19.79
CA ASP A 396 -10.45 5.23 21.12
C ASP A 396 -11.02 4.26 22.16
N GLU A 397 -12.33 3.97 22.13
CA GLU A 397 -12.94 2.92 22.96
C GLU A 397 -12.51 1.49 22.59
N THR A 398 -12.21 1.21 21.31
CA THR A 398 -11.93 -0.15 20.82
C THR A 398 -10.54 -0.62 21.24
N SER A 399 -10.50 -1.63 22.11
CA SER A 399 -9.27 -2.16 22.72
C SER A 399 -8.29 -2.80 21.73
N PHE A 400 -8.76 -3.28 20.58
CA PHE A 400 -7.88 -3.84 19.54
C PHE A 400 -7.33 -2.80 18.56
N VAL A 401 -7.78 -1.55 18.59
CA VAL A 401 -7.13 -0.46 17.85
C VAL A 401 -6.11 0.18 18.79
N GLU A 402 -4.83 0.11 18.42
CA GLU A 402 -3.70 0.61 19.22
C GLU A 402 -3.28 2.03 18.79
N LYS A 403 -3.29 2.29 17.48
CA LYS A 403 -2.96 3.59 16.88
C LYS A 403 -3.76 3.81 15.59
N TYR A 404 -3.98 5.08 15.22
CA TYR A 404 -4.57 5.44 13.93
C TYR A 404 -4.15 6.84 13.45
N ALA A 405 -4.10 7.07 12.13
CA ALA A 405 -3.76 8.34 11.52
C ALA A 405 -4.69 8.66 10.34
N TYR A 406 -5.34 9.83 10.36
CA TYR A 406 -6.20 10.26 9.25
C TYR A 406 -5.34 10.70 8.07
N PHE A 407 -5.71 10.30 6.85
CA PHE A 407 -4.98 10.67 5.64
C PHE A 407 -5.45 12.05 5.13
N MET A 408 -4.60 13.07 5.05
CA MET A 408 -3.29 13.25 5.70
C MET A 408 -3.10 14.72 6.11
N VAL A 409 -2.06 15.03 6.88
CA VAL A 409 -1.62 16.41 7.16
C VAL A 409 -1.06 17.03 5.88
N THR A 410 -1.89 17.81 5.22
CA THR A 410 -1.56 18.64 4.06
C THR A 410 -2.47 19.86 3.98
N GLU A 411 -2.03 20.89 3.27
CA GLU A 411 -2.81 22.09 2.94
C GLU A 411 -4.15 21.71 2.31
N GLY A 412 -5.23 22.33 2.77
CA GLY A 412 -6.58 22.08 2.27
C GLY A 412 -7.27 20.83 2.82
N ASN A 413 -6.56 19.88 3.45
CA ASN A 413 -7.17 18.68 4.05
C ASN A 413 -7.37 18.82 5.57
N LEU A 414 -6.28 18.92 6.35
CA LEU A 414 -6.36 19.13 7.81
C LEU A 414 -5.85 20.51 8.25
N VAL A 415 -4.98 21.14 7.47
CA VAL A 415 -4.44 22.48 7.77
C VAL A 415 -4.85 23.48 6.69
N SER A 416 -4.82 24.76 7.06
CA SER A 416 -4.62 25.83 6.08
C SER A 416 -3.59 26.83 6.61
N GLY A 417 -2.56 27.08 5.80
CA GLY A 417 -1.32 27.67 6.25
C GLY A 417 -0.71 26.88 7.41
N SER A 418 -0.26 27.59 8.44
CA SER A 418 0.28 27.03 9.68
C SER A 418 -0.79 26.75 10.76
N THR A 419 -2.07 26.64 10.38
CA THR A 419 -3.19 26.48 11.32
C THR A 419 -4.10 25.31 10.96
N LEU A 420 -4.77 24.72 11.95
CA LEU A 420 -5.80 23.71 11.72
C LEU A 420 -6.98 24.33 10.97
N ASN A 421 -7.50 23.64 9.96
CA ASN A 421 -8.80 23.94 9.37
C ASN A 421 -9.92 23.26 10.21
N PRO A 422 -11.22 23.37 9.86
CA PRO A 422 -12.30 22.74 10.64
C PRO A 422 -12.16 21.21 10.81
N LEU A 423 -11.68 20.50 9.78
CA LEU A 423 -11.49 19.04 9.83
C LEU A 423 -10.26 18.67 10.67
N GLY A 424 -9.15 19.40 10.55
CA GLY A 424 -7.99 19.23 11.44
C GLY A 424 -8.27 19.60 12.89
N SER A 425 -9.14 20.58 13.12
CA SER A 425 -9.66 20.90 14.47
C SER A 425 -10.44 19.71 15.03
N THR A 426 -11.37 19.16 14.25
CA THR A 426 -12.10 17.92 14.60
C THR A 426 -11.14 16.78 14.94
N TYR A 427 -10.13 16.53 14.10
CA TYR A 427 -9.13 15.48 14.34
C TYR A 427 -8.36 15.68 15.66
N SER A 428 -7.98 16.92 15.94
CA SER A 428 -7.15 17.30 17.10
C SER A 428 -7.92 17.40 18.42
N THR A 429 -9.24 17.66 18.39
CA THR A 429 -10.02 18.02 19.60
C THR A 429 -11.35 17.31 19.82
N SER A 430 -11.89 16.51 18.88
CA SER A 430 -13.03 15.65 19.21
C SER A 430 -12.62 14.62 20.27
N PRO A 431 -13.52 14.20 21.18
CA PRO A 431 -13.26 13.08 22.10
C PRO A 431 -13.15 11.74 21.35
#